data_AF-A0AAJ0M439-F1
#
_entry.id   AF-A0AAJ0M439-F1
#
_cell.length_a   1.000
_cell.length_b   1.000
_cell.length_c   1.000
_cell.angle_alpha   90.00
_cell.angle_beta   90.00
_cell.angle_gamma   90.00
#
_symmetry.space_group_name_H-M   'P 1'
#
loop_
_entity.id
_entity.type
_entity.pdbx_description
1 polymer ?
#
loop_
_entity_poly.entity_id
_entity_poly.type
_entity_poly.pdbx_seq_one_letter_code
_entity_poly.pdbx_strand_id
1 'polypeptide(L)'
;MADEYCKLIEAVSRIHDDRPSIHIRPHDDTTTCGTKSNVLLYGRHGDIKPSNVLWAESTQRLVLPDFGLSALQSTLSKEEQSGLQKFQMMTYRAPEFDVKEGIASRCSDVYGMACLFLEHITLFLMGEDGVREFTSARLAEDQKLGWKKADVFYTVSEDLQTATLKKEVKDWIEQLRRQPDCSRYIWRLLRLIETRMLEPDPANRITAKELVAEQQTLQHLTALSDSFYQKHWTETEHHRD
;
A
#
# COMPACT_ATOMS: atom_id res chain seq x y z
N MET A 1 -5.60 -16.16 -0.54
CA MET A 1 -5.47 -14.77 -1.05
C MET A 1 -6.44 -13.79 -0.41
N ALA A 2 -7.76 -13.85 -0.64
CA ALA A 2 -8.68 -12.81 -0.13
C ALA A 2 -8.64 -12.69 1.40
N ASP A 3 -8.80 -13.80 2.13
CA ASP A 3 -8.75 -13.82 3.59
C ASP A 3 -7.42 -13.35 4.18
N GLU A 4 -6.32 -13.55 3.47
CA GLU A 4 -4.99 -13.13 3.91
C GLU A 4 -4.84 -11.61 3.84
N TYR A 5 -5.30 -10.99 2.74
CA TYR A 5 -5.32 -9.54 2.62
C TYR A 5 -6.22 -8.89 3.68
N CYS A 6 -7.40 -9.45 3.93
CA CYS A 6 -8.30 -8.96 4.96
C CYS A 6 -7.64 -8.94 6.34
N LYS A 7 -6.96 -10.04 6.71
CA LYS A 7 -6.27 -10.14 8.00
C LYS A 7 -5.13 -9.13 8.13
N LEU A 8 -4.37 -8.89 7.05
CA LEU A 8 -3.32 -7.88 7.04
C LEU A 8 -3.90 -6.47 7.22
N ILE A 9 -4.98 -6.16 6.49
CA ILE A 9 -5.68 -4.86 6.59
C ILE A 9 -6.26 -4.68 8.00
N GLU A 10 -6.91 -5.70 8.56
CA GLU A 10 -7.44 -5.68 9.93
C GLU A 10 -6.34 -5.47 10.97
N ALA A 11 -5.19 -6.13 10.81
CA ALA A 11 -4.04 -5.95 11.70
C ALA A 11 -3.57 -4.49 11.68
N VAL A 12 -3.42 -3.89 10.50
CA VAL A 12 -3.04 -2.48 10.36
C VAL A 12 -4.11 -1.55 10.94
N SER A 13 -5.39 -1.81 10.68
CA SER A 13 -6.49 -1.03 11.25
C SER A 13 -6.50 -1.07 12.78
N ARG A 14 -6.20 -2.22 13.39
CA ARG A 14 -6.15 -2.33 14.86
C ARG A 14 -5.01 -1.49 15.44
N ILE A 15 -3.84 -1.50 14.81
CA ILE A 15 -2.70 -0.65 15.23
C ILE A 15 -3.06 0.83 15.09
N HIS A 16 -3.74 1.18 14.00
CA HIS A 16 -4.22 2.54 13.75
C HIS A 16 -5.21 3.02 14.80
N ASP A 17 -6.01 2.11 15.36
CA ASP A 17 -7.02 2.37 16.39
C ASP A 17 -6.51 2.16 17.83
N ASP A 18 -5.27 1.69 18.03
CA ASP A 18 -4.73 1.31 19.35
C ASP A 18 -4.43 2.56 20.19
N ARG A 19 -5.48 3.17 20.75
CA ARG A 19 -5.42 4.32 21.65
C ARG A 19 -4.53 3.99 22.85
N PRO A 20 -3.54 4.82 23.20
CA PRO A 20 -2.90 4.63 24.48
C PRO A 20 -3.94 5.03 25.52
N SER A 21 -4.07 4.24 26.58
CA SER A 21 -4.71 4.65 27.84
C SER A 21 -4.01 5.85 28.52
N ILE A 22 -3.15 6.58 27.81
CA ILE A 22 -2.46 7.79 28.24
C ILE A 22 -3.39 8.96 27.93
N HIS A 23 -3.93 9.56 29.00
CA HIS A 23 -4.79 10.73 28.96
C HIS A 23 -4.05 11.94 28.35
N ILE A 24 -4.05 12.07 27.04
CA ILE A 24 -3.91 13.36 26.36
C ILE A 24 -5.33 13.78 26.00
N ARG A 25 -5.75 14.92 26.54
CA ARG A 25 -7.15 15.40 26.50
C ARG A 25 -7.74 15.33 25.08
N PRO A 26 -9.03 14.99 24.95
CA PRO A 26 -9.69 14.92 23.65
C PRO A 26 -9.76 16.33 23.06
N HIS A 27 -9.12 16.52 21.91
CA HIS A 27 -9.47 17.61 21.01
C HIS A 27 -10.01 16.96 19.75
N ASP A 28 -11.35 16.97 19.65
CA ASP A 28 -12.22 16.58 18.53
C ASP A 28 -11.59 15.71 17.43
N ASP A 29 -11.96 14.42 17.46
CA ASP A 29 -11.74 13.38 16.44
C ASP A 29 -12.44 13.75 15.10
N THR A 30 -11.95 14.78 14.41
CA THR A 30 -12.25 15.09 13.00
C THR A 30 -10.97 15.25 12.17
N THR A 31 -9.85 14.70 12.63
CA THR A 31 -8.53 15.02 12.09
C THR A 31 -8.31 14.43 10.69
N THR A 32 -8.56 15.26 9.69
CA THR A 32 -8.04 15.16 8.32
C THR A 32 -6.52 14.99 8.34
N CYS A 33 -5.99 14.16 7.45
CA CYS A 33 -4.56 13.91 7.31
C CYS A 33 -3.85 15.20 6.86
N GLY A 34 -3.22 15.96 7.78
CA GLY A 34 -2.51 17.19 7.39
C GLY A 34 -2.00 18.15 8.49
N THR A 35 -2.18 17.90 9.79
CA THR A 35 -1.73 18.84 10.84
C THR A 35 -0.48 18.37 11.58
N LYS A 36 0.57 19.20 11.59
CA LYS A 36 1.87 18.97 12.27
C LYS A 36 1.68 18.73 13.77
N SER A 37 1.52 17.47 14.20
CA SER A 37 1.57 17.08 15.60
C SER A 37 2.18 15.68 15.75
N ASN A 38 2.95 15.46 16.81
CA ASN A 38 3.50 14.14 17.20
C ASN A 38 2.41 13.07 17.41
N VAL A 39 1.13 13.48 17.44
CA VAL A 39 -0.04 12.62 17.51
C VAL A 39 -0.25 11.83 16.21
N LEU A 40 0.18 12.34 15.04
CA LEU A 40 -0.01 11.66 13.75
C LEU A 40 0.94 10.47 13.51
N LEU A 41 2.05 10.41 14.23
CA LEU A 41 3.00 9.29 14.17
C LEU A 41 2.61 8.14 15.10
N TYR A 42 1.73 8.40 16.08
CA TYR A 42 1.26 7.41 17.02
C TYR A 42 0.27 6.44 16.34
N GLY A 43 0.37 5.15 16.65
CA GLY A 43 -0.48 4.11 16.04
C GLY A 43 -0.15 3.81 14.57
N ARG A 44 1.05 4.14 14.08
CA ARG A 44 1.56 3.79 12.74
C ARG A 44 2.51 2.59 12.82
N HIS A 45 2.48 1.69 11.85
CA HIS A 45 3.47 0.61 11.71
C HIS A 45 4.81 1.16 11.21
N GLY A 46 4.77 1.88 10.09
CA GLY A 46 5.87 2.68 9.58
C GLY A 46 7.03 1.95 8.89
N ASP A 47 6.88 0.65 8.63
CA ASP A 47 7.86 -0.18 7.89
C ASP A 47 7.14 -1.37 7.24
N ILE A 48 6.11 -1.09 6.42
CA ILE A 48 5.39 -2.13 5.70
C ILE A 48 6.19 -2.53 4.45
N LYS A 49 6.64 -3.78 4.42
CA LYS A 49 7.42 -4.41 3.34
C LYS A 49 7.34 -5.94 3.43
N PRO A 50 7.65 -6.69 2.36
CA PRO A 50 7.55 -8.15 2.36
C PRO A 50 8.36 -8.84 3.45
N SER A 51 9.56 -8.34 3.77
CA SER A 51 10.38 -8.93 4.83
C SER A 51 9.77 -8.81 6.24
N ASN A 52 8.76 -7.94 6.41
CA ASN A 52 8.02 -7.78 7.66
C ASN A 52 6.66 -8.51 7.62
N VAL A 53 6.35 -9.25 6.57
CA VAL A 53 5.19 -10.17 6.51
C VAL A 53 5.71 -11.59 6.72
N LEU A 54 5.47 -12.17 7.90
CA LEU A 54 5.90 -13.53 8.23
C LEU A 54 4.74 -14.52 8.11
N TRP A 55 5.05 -15.76 7.72
CA TRP A 55 4.11 -16.88 7.81
C TRP A 55 4.24 -17.55 9.19
N ALA A 56 3.21 -17.41 10.03
CA ALA A 56 3.13 -18.08 11.31
C ALA A 56 2.63 -19.51 11.12
N GLU A 57 3.54 -20.49 11.10
CA GLU A 57 3.21 -21.92 10.94
C GLU A 57 2.19 -22.42 11.97
N SER A 58 2.26 -21.93 13.21
CA SER A 58 1.36 -22.31 14.31
C SER A 58 -0.10 -21.94 14.06
N THR A 59 -0.36 -20.90 13.27
CA THR A 59 -1.72 -20.43 12.96
C THR A 59 -2.06 -20.57 11.48
N GLN A 60 -1.11 -20.97 10.64
CA GLN A 60 -1.17 -21.02 9.18
C GLN A 60 -1.65 -19.68 8.60
N ARG A 61 -1.01 -18.58 9.01
CA ARG A 61 -1.43 -17.20 8.67
C ARG A 61 -0.24 -16.29 8.41
N LEU A 62 -0.46 -15.28 7.57
CA LEU A 62 0.44 -14.12 7.48
C LEU A 62 0.26 -13.21 8.70
N VAL A 63 1.37 -12.79 9.30
CA VAL A 63 1.45 -11.87 10.44
C VAL A 63 2.45 -10.76 10.15
N LEU A 64 2.17 -9.56 10.65
CA LEU A 64 3.11 -8.42 10.66
C LEU A 64 3.71 -8.36 12.07
N PRO A 65 4.96 -8.77 12.32
CA PRO A 65 5.50 -8.85 13.68
C PRO A 65 6.32 -7.62 14.12
N ASP A 66 6.81 -6.81 13.19
CA ASP A 66 7.74 -5.70 13.48
C ASP A 66 7.01 -4.38 13.80
N PHE A 67 6.52 -4.28 15.03
CA PHE A 67 5.92 -3.05 15.56
C PHE A 67 6.97 -2.14 16.21
N GLY A 68 7.03 -0.87 15.79
CA GLY A 68 7.66 0.21 16.57
C GLY A 68 9.15 0.48 16.36
N LEU A 69 9.87 -0.28 15.52
CA LEU A 69 11.29 0.01 15.24
C LEU A 69 11.51 1.11 14.20
N SER A 70 10.50 1.46 13.40
CA SER A 70 10.61 2.49 12.35
C SER A 70 10.78 3.92 12.91
N ALA A 71 10.17 4.22 14.06
CA ALA A 71 10.36 5.50 14.76
C ALA A 71 11.82 5.66 15.26
N LEU A 72 12.44 4.55 15.71
CA LEU A 72 13.84 4.50 16.15
C LEU A 72 14.83 4.43 14.99
N GLN A 73 14.44 3.84 13.85
CA GLN A 73 15.30 3.81 12.66
C GLN A 73 15.43 5.19 12.00
N SER A 74 14.43 6.08 12.10
CA SER A 74 14.55 7.45 11.57
C SER A 74 15.72 8.25 12.18
N THR A 75 16.13 7.92 13.40
CA THR A 75 17.25 8.57 14.12
C THR A 75 18.58 7.82 13.98
N LEU A 76 18.58 6.52 13.65
CA LEU A 76 19.78 5.68 13.56
C LEU A 76 20.22 5.33 12.13
N SER A 77 19.36 5.48 11.11
CA SER A 77 19.59 4.90 9.77
C SER A 77 20.35 5.79 8.77
N LYS A 78 21.01 6.87 9.20
CA LYS A 78 21.80 7.68 8.26
C LYS A 78 23.15 7.07 7.92
N GLU A 79 23.73 6.24 8.79
CA GLU A 79 25.17 5.94 8.72
C GLU A 79 25.55 4.48 8.39
N GLU A 80 24.69 3.47 8.58
CA GLU A 80 25.14 2.06 8.52
C GLU A 80 24.42 1.11 7.55
N GLN A 81 23.45 1.57 6.74
CA GLN A 81 22.71 0.67 5.85
C GLN A 81 23.38 0.48 4.48
N SER A 82 23.49 -0.78 4.05
CA SER A 82 23.97 -1.17 2.72
C SER A 82 23.08 -0.60 1.60
N GLY A 83 23.62 -0.44 0.39
CA GLY A 83 22.89 0.14 -0.75
C GLY A 83 21.58 -0.59 -1.06
N LEU A 84 21.58 -1.93 -1.04
CA LEU A 84 20.40 -2.77 -1.27
C LEU A 84 19.29 -2.54 -0.23
N GLN A 85 19.64 -2.39 1.05
CA GLN A 85 18.67 -2.07 2.11
C GLN A 85 18.06 -0.68 1.93
N LYS A 86 18.87 0.31 1.50
CA LYS A 86 18.36 1.65 1.18
C LYS A 86 17.37 1.63 0.02
N PHE A 87 17.62 0.83 -1.03
CA PHE A 87 16.68 0.66 -2.14
C PHE A 87 15.35 0.01 -1.69
N GLN A 88 15.42 -1.10 -0.94
CA GLN A 88 14.23 -1.79 -0.43
C GLN A 88 13.40 -0.94 0.56
N MET A 89 14.07 -0.05 1.32
CA MET A 89 13.39 0.90 2.22
C MET A 89 12.63 2.01 1.48
N MET A 90 12.93 2.25 0.20
CA MET A 90 12.23 3.25 -0.61
C MET A 90 11.07 2.67 -1.41
N THR A 91 11.10 1.39 -1.80
CA THR A 91 10.11 0.78 -2.69
C THR A 91 8.67 0.93 -2.19
N TYR A 92 8.43 0.72 -0.90
CA TYR A 92 7.09 0.82 -0.28
C TYR A 92 6.85 2.17 0.40
N ARG A 93 7.76 3.13 0.22
CA ARG A 93 7.67 4.45 0.85
C ARG A 93 6.57 5.28 0.20
N ALA A 94 5.78 5.95 1.02
CA ALA A 94 4.72 6.83 0.54
C ALA A 94 5.26 8.19 0.03
N PRO A 95 4.54 8.90 -0.86
CA PRO A 95 5.04 10.16 -1.44
C PRO A 95 5.24 11.30 -0.46
N GLU A 96 4.44 11.36 0.61
CA GLU A 96 4.52 12.40 1.63
C GLU A 96 5.86 12.44 2.40
N PHE A 97 6.72 11.45 2.22
CA PHE A 97 8.08 11.49 2.75
C PHE A 97 9.07 12.29 1.89
N ASP A 98 8.72 12.54 0.64
CA ASP A 98 9.58 13.16 -0.37
C ASP A 98 8.97 14.45 -0.95
N VAL A 99 7.72 14.77 -0.57
CA VAL A 99 7.06 16.07 -0.76
C VAL A 99 7.45 17.04 0.35
N LYS A 100 7.76 18.31 0.02
CA LYS A 100 8.35 19.31 0.92
C LYS A 100 7.56 19.58 2.20
N GLU A 101 6.23 19.68 2.09
CA GLU A 101 5.31 19.85 3.23
C GLU A 101 4.53 18.56 3.52
N GLY A 102 4.99 17.43 3.00
CA GLY A 102 4.40 16.13 3.25
C GLY A 102 4.55 15.74 4.72
N ILE A 103 3.50 15.14 5.28
CA ILE A 103 3.46 14.70 6.68
C ILE A 103 3.13 13.22 6.69
N ALA A 104 4.07 12.41 7.18
CA ALA A 104 3.85 11.00 7.40
C ALA A 104 2.68 10.77 8.37
N SER A 105 1.83 9.81 8.05
CA SER A 105 0.63 9.49 8.83
C SER A 105 0.34 8.00 8.80
N ARG A 106 -0.75 7.58 9.45
CA ARG A 106 -1.31 6.23 9.32
C ARG A 106 -1.65 5.88 7.86
N CYS A 107 -2.04 6.85 7.04
CA CYS A 107 -2.29 6.63 5.60
C CYS A 107 -1.01 6.24 4.84
N SER A 108 0.19 6.56 5.35
CA SER A 108 1.45 6.10 4.77
C SER A 108 1.57 4.58 4.77
N ASP A 109 1.06 3.93 5.82
CA ASP A 109 1.02 2.46 5.92
C ASP A 109 0.10 1.87 4.83
N VAL A 110 -1.05 2.51 4.56
CA VAL A 110 -1.98 2.07 3.50
C VAL A 110 -1.33 2.09 2.13
N TYR A 111 -0.50 3.11 1.84
CA TYR A 111 0.26 3.17 0.60
C TYR A 111 1.28 2.04 0.49
N GLY A 112 2.06 1.80 1.56
CA GLY A 112 3.02 0.69 1.60
C GLY A 112 2.36 -0.68 1.44
N MET A 113 1.18 -0.88 2.04
CA MET A 113 0.37 -2.09 1.83
C MET A 113 -0.05 -2.24 0.37
N ALA A 114 -0.43 -1.14 -0.29
CA ALA A 114 -0.84 -1.17 -1.69
C ALA A 114 0.31 -1.61 -2.60
N CYS A 115 1.52 -1.08 -2.38
CA CYS A 115 2.74 -1.49 -3.06
C CYS A 115 3.01 -3.00 -2.87
N LEU A 116 2.89 -3.49 -1.63
CA LEU A 116 3.08 -4.90 -1.29
C LEU A 116 2.04 -5.81 -1.95
N PHE A 117 0.76 -5.44 -1.90
CA PHE A 117 -0.31 -6.20 -2.53
C PHE A 117 -0.15 -6.26 -4.04
N LEU A 118 0.24 -5.15 -4.66
CA LEU A 118 0.44 -5.10 -6.11
C LEU A 118 1.62 -6.00 -6.56
N GLU A 119 2.70 -6.04 -5.80
CA GLU A 119 3.83 -6.96 -6.06
C GLU A 119 3.42 -8.42 -5.85
N HIS A 120 2.66 -8.73 -4.79
CA HIS A 120 2.17 -10.09 -4.56
C HIS A 120 1.18 -10.55 -5.65
N ILE A 121 0.28 -9.68 -6.12
CA ILE A 121 -0.60 -9.96 -7.26
C ILE A 121 0.22 -10.19 -8.53
N THR A 122 1.28 -9.39 -8.73
CA THR A 122 2.20 -9.57 -9.87
C THR A 122 2.86 -10.95 -9.82
N LEU A 123 3.42 -11.34 -8.67
CA LEU A 123 4.00 -12.67 -8.47
C LEU A 123 2.97 -13.78 -8.72
N PHE A 124 1.75 -13.61 -8.21
CA PHE A 124 0.70 -14.61 -8.36
C PHE A 124 0.25 -14.80 -9.81
N LEU A 125 0.11 -13.73 -10.58
CA LEU A 125 -0.38 -13.79 -11.96
C LEU A 125 0.71 -14.02 -13.01
N MET A 126 1.93 -13.52 -12.77
CA MET A 126 3.00 -13.45 -13.78
C MET A 126 4.32 -14.09 -13.30
N GLY A 127 4.37 -14.64 -12.08
CA GLY A 127 5.57 -15.27 -11.54
C GLY A 127 6.69 -14.27 -11.21
N GLU A 128 7.87 -14.81 -10.91
CA GLU A 128 9.06 -14.00 -10.56
C GLU A 128 9.52 -13.10 -11.70
N ASP A 129 9.36 -13.55 -12.95
CA ASP A 129 9.69 -12.81 -14.16
C ASP A 129 8.87 -11.52 -14.22
N GLY A 130 7.56 -11.61 -13.96
CA GLY A 130 6.69 -10.44 -13.85
C GLY A 130 7.13 -9.47 -12.75
N VAL A 131 7.58 -9.96 -11.59
CA VAL A 131 8.08 -9.07 -10.52
C VAL A 131 9.36 -8.33 -10.95
N ARG A 132 10.27 -9.00 -11.67
CA ARG A 132 11.49 -8.38 -12.20
C ARG A 132 11.18 -7.35 -13.28
N GLU A 133 10.24 -7.65 -14.17
CA GLU A 133 9.75 -6.70 -15.17
C GLU A 133 9.08 -5.49 -14.52
N PHE A 134 8.23 -5.71 -13.52
CA PHE A 134 7.56 -4.62 -12.81
C PHE A 134 8.57 -3.72 -12.09
N THR A 135 9.57 -4.31 -11.43
CA THR A 135 10.66 -3.58 -10.79
C THR A 135 11.44 -2.75 -11.81
N SER A 136 11.72 -3.32 -12.98
CA SER A 136 12.38 -2.61 -14.08
C SER A 136 11.52 -1.45 -14.62
N ALA A 137 10.21 -1.65 -14.73
CA ALA A 137 9.27 -0.62 -15.15
C ALA A 137 9.21 0.54 -14.14
N ARG A 138 9.23 0.25 -12.83
CA ARG A 138 9.28 1.29 -11.79
C ARG A 138 10.63 2.02 -11.75
N LEU A 139 11.72 1.36 -12.13
CA LEU A 139 13.04 1.97 -12.25
C LEU A 139 13.21 2.84 -13.50
N ALA A 140 12.26 2.80 -14.45
CA ALA A 140 12.29 3.65 -15.63
C ALA A 140 12.37 5.13 -15.22
N GLU A 141 13.21 5.88 -15.93
CA GLU A 141 13.45 7.30 -15.64
C GLU A 141 12.19 8.12 -15.93
N ASP A 142 11.85 9.01 -15.02
CA ASP A 142 11.05 10.17 -15.42
C ASP A 142 12.01 11.20 -16.03
N GLN A 143 12.10 11.20 -17.37
CA GLN A 143 12.94 12.12 -18.14
C GLN A 143 12.72 13.59 -17.81
N LYS A 144 11.58 13.95 -17.19
CA LYS A 144 11.24 15.35 -16.88
C LYS A 144 11.77 15.82 -15.54
N LEU A 145 11.97 14.93 -14.56
CA LEU A 145 12.15 15.36 -13.17
C LEU A 145 13.58 15.21 -12.65
N GLY A 146 14.50 14.58 -13.40
CA GLY A 146 15.91 14.45 -12.99
C GLY A 146 16.14 13.55 -11.76
N TRP A 147 15.10 12.87 -11.28
CA TRP A 147 15.22 11.87 -10.22
C TRP A 147 15.93 10.64 -10.80
N LYS A 148 17.11 10.34 -10.25
CA LYS A 148 17.85 9.12 -10.56
C LYS A 148 16.97 7.91 -10.22
N LYS A 149 16.86 6.97 -11.15
CA LYS A 149 16.24 5.64 -11.06
C LYS A 149 16.01 5.17 -9.61
N ALA A 150 14.84 5.50 -9.08
CA ALA A 150 14.38 5.02 -7.79
C ALA A 150 13.26 4.02 -8.05
N ASP A 151 13.42 2.83 -7.48
CA ASP A 151 12.34 1.85 -7.43
C ASP A 151 11.29 2.38 -6.45
N VAL A 152 10.34 3.17 -6.97
CA VAL A 152 9.22 3.78 -6.26
C VAL A 152 8.01 3.80 -7.19
N PHE A 153 6.82 3.89 -6.61
CA PHE A 153 5.55 3.81 -7.35
C PHE A 153 5.06 5.18 -7.85
N TYR A 154 5.68 6.27 -7.43
CA TYR A 154 5.24 7.65 -7.71
C TYR A 154 6.38 8.52 -8.25
N THR A 155 6.02 9.70 -8.72
CA THR A 155 6.93 10.80 -9.05
C THR A 155 6.55 12.04 -8.24
N VAL A 156 7.51 12.94 -8.03
CA VAL A 156 7.31 14.20 -7.31
C VAL A 156 7.59 15.36 -8.25
N SER A 157 6.74 16.38 -8.26
CA SER A 157 6.92 17.58 -9.08
C SER A 157 8.26 18.28 -8.79
N GLU A 158 8.78 19.04 -9.76
CA GLU A 158 10.08 19.72 -9.63
C GLU A 158 10.16 20.65 -8.42
N ASP A 159 9.04 21.29 -8.07
CA ASP A 159 8.89 22.18 -6.91
C ASP A 159 8.68 21.44 -5.57
N LEU A 160 8.67 20.11 -5.61
CA LEU A 160 8.45 19.19 -4.50
C LEU A 160 7.11 19.41 -3.77
N GLN A 161 6.12 20.00 -4.43
CA GLN A 161 4.81 20.29 -3.82
C GLN A 161 3.80 19.17 -3.96
N THR A 162 3.89 18.40 -5.05
CA THR A 162 2.88 17.39 -5.39
C THR A 162 3.53 16.10 -5.81
N ALA A 163 2.81 15.00 -5.62
CA ALA A 163 3.22 13.70 -6.13
C ALA A 163 2.13 13.12 -7.03
N THR A 164 2.54 12.31 -7.99
CA THR A 164 1.63 11.60 -8.89
C THR A 164 2.03 10.14 -9.02
N LEU A 165 1.05 9.25 -9.18
CA LEU A 165 1.34 7.85 -9.45
C LEU A 165 1.99 7.69 -10.83
N LYS A 166 3.09 6.93 -10.91
CA LYS A 166 3.82 6.69 -12.17
C LYS A 166 2.90 6.10 -13.23
N LYS A 167 3.13 6.50 -14.49
CA LYS A 167 2.41 5.93 -15.63
C LYS A 167 2.66 4.42 -15.74
N GLU A 168 3.90 4.01 -15.51
CA GLU A 168 4.34 2.62 -15.57
C GLU A 168 3.61 1.75 -14.55
N VAL A 169 3.31 2.29 -13.37
CA VAL A 169 2.51 1.58 -12.35
C VAL A 169 1.05 1.43 -12.80
N LYS A 170 0.45 2.49 -13.38
CA LYS A 170 -0.92 2.41 -13.92
C LYS A 170 -1.02 1.43 -15.08
N ASP A 171 -0.08 1.49 -16.02
CA ASP A 171 0.01 0.57 -17.15
C ASP A 171 0.18 -0.88 -16.67
N TRP A 172 0.99 -1.09 -15.62
CA TRP A 172 1.19 -2.42 -15.02
C TRP A 172 -0.08 -2.97 -14.38
N ILE A 173 -0.80 -2.15 -13.61
CA ILE A 173 -2.10 -2.53 -13.04
C ILE A 173 -3.07 -2.97 -14.13
N GLU A 174 -3.13 -2.22 -15.23
CA GLU A 174 -3.98 -2.54 -16.37
C GLU A 174 -3.53 -3.83 -17.09
N GLN A 175 -2.22 -4.07 -17.19
CA GLN A 175 -1.68 -5.34 -17.71
C GLN A 175 -2.08 -6.53 -16.83
N LEU A 176 -2.06 -6.39 -15.50
CA LEU A 176 -2.51 -7.42 -14.56
C LEU A 176 -4.00 -7.72 -14.72
N ARG A 177 -4.84 -6.69 -14.91
CA ARG A 177 -6.28 -6.85 -15.15
C ARG A 177 -6.61 -7.65 -16.41
N ARG A 178 -5.72 -7.64 -17.40
CA ARG A 178 -5.86 -8.37 -18.67
C ARG A 178 -5.30 -9.79 -18.62
N GLN A 179 -4.70 -10.21 -17.51
CA GLN A 179 -4.18 -11.57 -17.38
C GLN A 179 -5.35 -12.58 -17.43
N PRO A 180 -5.19 -13.73 -18.11
CA PRO A 180 -6.23 -14.76 -18.17
C PRO A 180 -6.67 -15.28 -16.80
N ASP A 181 -5.75 -15.27 -15.83
CA ASP A 181 -6.02 -15.73 -14.46
C ASP A 181 -6.49 -14.60 -13.52
N CYS A 182 -6.72 -13.39 -14.04
CA CYS A 182 -7.26 -12.27 -13.27
C CYS A 182 -8.74 -12.50 -12.95
N SER A 183 -9.00 -13.15 -11.82
CA SER A 183 -10.36 -13.27 -11.27
C SER A 183 -11.02 -11.91 -11.03
N ARG A 184 -12.37 -11.89 -10.96
CA ARG A 184 -13.14 -10.68 -10.65
C ARG A 184 -12.74 -10.07 -9.30
N TYR A 185 -12.40 -10.90 -8.32
CA TYR A 185 -11.81 -10.44 -7.05
C TYR A 185 -10.52 -9.66 -7.27
N ILE A 186 -9.55 -10.24 -7.97
CA ILE A 186 -8.25 -9.59 -8.21
C ILE A 186 -8.46 -8.29 -8.99
N TRP A 187 -9.35 -8.29 -9.98
CA TRP A 187 -9.67 -7.10 -10.76
C TRP A 187 -10.21 -5.95 -9.88
N ARG A 188 -11.19 -6.26 -9.01
CA ARG A 188 -11.77 -5.26 -8.08
C ARG A 188 -10.74 -4.79 -7.04
N LEU A 189 -9.91 -5.69 -6.53
CA LEU A 189 -8.81 -5.34 -5.64
C LEU A 189 -7.79 -4.42 -6.33
N LEU A 190 -7.41 -4.71 -7.58
CA LEU A 190 -6.54 -3.85 -8.39
C LEU A 190 -7.16 -2.47 -8.62
N ARG A 191 -8.48 -2.36 -8.79
CA ARG A 191 -9.19 -1.07 -8.85
C ARG A 191 -9.10 -0.30 -7.52
N LEU A 192 -9.31 -0.98 -6.40
CA LEU A 192 -9.19 -0.37 -5.08
C LEU A 192 -7.75 0.10 -4.79
N ILE A 193 -6.76 -0.73 -5.14
CA ILE A 193 -5.33 -0.39 -5.04
C ILE A 193 -5.03 0.88 -5.82
N GLU A 194 -5.41 0.92 -7.11
CA GLU A 194 -5.12 2.06 -8.00
C GLU A 194 -5.80 3.36 -7.55
N THR A 195 -7.09 3.29 -7.23
CA THR A 195 -7.93 4.50 -7.10
C THR A 195 -8.03 5.03 -5.68
N ARG A 196 -7.73 4.22 -4.66
CA ARG A 196 -7.95 4.57 -3.25
C ARG A 196 -6.73 4.37 -2.36
N MET A 197 -5.93 3.33 -2.60
CA MET A 197 -4.78 3.01 -1.73
C MET A 197 -3.47 3.67 -2.21
N LEU A 198 -3.22 3.68 -3.52
CA LEU A 198 -2.07 4.36 -4.15
C LEU A 198 -2.33 5.84 -4.47
N GLU A 199 -3.37 6.43 -3.85
CA GLU A 199 -3.66 7.87 -3.93
C GLU A 199 -2.46 8.67 -3.36
N PRO A 200 -1.78 9.49 -4.18
CA PRO A 200 -0.58 10.19 -3.75
C PRO A 200 -0.83 11.19 -2.62
N ASP A 201 -1.97 11.87 -2.61
CA ASP A 201 -2.33 12.79 -1.53
C ASP A 201 -2.89 12.01 -0.32
N PRO A 202 -2.18 11.97 0.82
CA PRO A 202 -2.65 11.20 1.98
C PRO A 202 -3.96 11.73 2.57
N ALA A 203 -4.41 12.95 2.25
CA ALA A 203 -5.72 13.48 2.64
C ALA A 203 -6.89 12.84 1.87
N ASN A 204 -6.65 12.38 0.65
CA ASN A 204 -7.65 11.71 -0.20
C ASN A 204 -7.53 10.18 -0.15
N ARG A 205 -6.41 9.66 0.38
CA ARG A 205 -6.14 8.23 0.50
C ARG A 205 -7.08 7.56 1.49
N ILE A 206 -7.59 6.39 1.13
CA ILE A 206 -8.46 5.59 2.00
C ILE A 206 -7.77 5.27 3.33
N THR A 207 -8.51 5.35 4.43
CA THR A 207 -8.00 4.95 5.74
C THR A 207 -8.02 3.43 5.89
N ALA A 208 -7.22 2.87 6.81
CA ALA A 208 -7.25 1.42 7.06
C ALA A 208 -8.64 0.94 7.51
N LYS A 209 -9.37 1.75 8.29
CA LYS A 209 -10.73 1.44 8.74
C LYS A 209 -11.73 1.34 7.58
N GLU A 210 -11.70 2.31 6.66
CA GLU A 210 -12.54 2.27 5.46
C GLU A 210 -12.13 1.10 4.54
N LEU A 211 -10.83 0.83 4.44
CA LEU A 211 -10.30 -0.29 3.67
C LEU A 211 -10.78 -1.64 4.21
N VAL A 212 -10.90 -1.82 5.54
CA VAL A 212 -11.54 -3.02 6.13
C VAL A 212 -12.98 -3.17 5.61
N ALA A 213 -13.77 -2.10 5.56
CA ALA A 213 -15.16 -2.15 5.12
C ALA A 213 -15.31 -2.48 3.62
N GLU A 214 -14.47 -1.87 2.77
CA GLU A 214 -14.40 -2.19 1.34
C GLU A 214 -14.03 -3.66 1.12
N GLN A 215 -13.05 -4.13 1.88
CA GLN A 215 -12.55 -5.49 1.76
C GLN A 215 -13.57 -6.54 2.25
N GLN A 216 -14.29 -6.26 3.34
CA GLN A 216 -15.40 -7.10 3.81
C GLN A 216 -16.53 -7.16 2.78
N THR A 217 -16.81 -6.04 2.10
CA THR A 217 -17.76 -6.00 0.99
C THR A 217 -17.31 -6.89 -0.16
N LEU A 218 -16.03 -6.82 -0.56
CA LEU A 218 -15.47 -7.70 -1.58
C LEU A 218 -15.54 -9.18 -1.17
N GLN A 219 -15.18 -9.52 0.07
CA GLN A 219 -15.30 -10.88 0.60
C GLN A 219 -16.74 -11.39 0.57
N HIS A 220 -17.71 -10.58 1.01
CA HIS A 220 -19.11 -10.97 1.01
C HIS A 220 -19.58 -11.29 -0.41
N LEU A 221 -19.21 -10.48 -1.39
CA LEU A 221 -19.52 -10.72 -2.80
C LEU A 221 -18.85 -12.01 -3.32
N THR A 222 -17.67 -12.35 -2.82
CA THR A 222 -17.01 -13.64 -3.16
C THR A 222 -17.75 -14.84 -2.56
N ALA A 223 -18.33 -14.71 -1.37
CA ALA A 223 -19.05 -15.79 -0.70
C ALA A 223 -20.44 -16.06 -1.30
N LEU A 224 -21.01 -15.07 -1.99
CA LEU A 224 -22.31 -15.17 -2.66
C LEU A 224 -22.23 -15.79 -4.06
N SER A 225 -21.02 -15.90 -4.65
CA SER A 225 -20.86 -16.50 -5.97
C SER A 225 -19.47 -17.12 -6.16
N ASP A 226 -19.44 -18.43 -6.39
CA ASP A 226 -18.23 -19.15 -6.83
C ASP A 226 -17.68 -18.59 -8.17
N SER A 227 -18.50 -17.87 -8.95
CA SER A 227 -18.07 -17.20 -10.17
C SER A 227 -17.11 -16.02 -9.94
N PHE A 228 -16.99 -15.54 -8.71
CA PHE A 228 -16.15 -14.39 -8.39
C PHE A 228 -14.65 -14.69 -8.45
N TYR A 229 -14.29 -15.98 -8.33
CA TYR A 229 -12.94 -16.50 -8.57
C TYR A 229 -12.77 -17.09 -9.98
N GLN A 230 -13.81 -17.10 -10.82
CA GLN A 230 -13.71 -17.65 -12.17
C GLN A 230 -12.87 -16.76 -13.08
N LYS A 231 -12.10 -17.42 -13.94
CA LYS A 231 -11.08 -16.86 -14.83
C LYS A 231 -11.65 -16.21 -16.10
N HIS A 232 -12.97 -16.29 -16.29
CA HIS A 232 -13.67 -15.77 -17.48
C HIS A 232 -15.00 -15.11 -17.06
N TRP A 233 -14.98 -13.79 -16.88
CA TRP A 233 -16.17 -12.98 -16.62
C TRP A 233 -16.22 -11.82 -17.62
N THR A 234 -17.41 -11.43 -18.08
CA THR A 234 -17.59 -10.43 -19.15
C THR A 234 -17.79 -9.02 -18.59
N GLU A 235 -17.17 -8.05 -19.25
CA GLU A 235 -17.22 -6.61 -18.94
C GLU A 235 -18.64 -6.00 -18.88
N THR A 236 -19.66 -6.67 -19.41
CA THR A 236 -21.08 -6.24 -19.36
C THR A 236 -21.67 -6.15 -17.94
N GLU A 237 -20.98 -6.67 -16.93
CA GLU A 237 -21.32 -6.49 -15.51
C GLU A 237 -20.71 -5.21 -14.89
N HIS A 238 -20.02 -4.37 -15.66
CA HIS A 238 -19.38 -3.11 -15.20
C HIS A 238 -20.35 -2.07 -14.62
N HIS A 239 -21.63 -2.10 -15.00
CA HIS A 239 -22.60 -1.03 -14.73
C HIS A 239 -23.70 -1.42 -13.74
N ARG A 240 -23.61 -2.58 -13.11
CA ARG A 240 -24.49 -2.99 -12.02
C ARG A 240 -23.59 -3.29 -10.83
N ASP A 241 -23.31 -2.26 -10.03
CA ASP A 241 -22.85 -2.27 -8.62
C ASP A 241 -22.11 -0.96 -8.32
#